data_AF-A0A848UX92-F1
#
_entry.id   AF-A0A848UX92-F1
#
_cell.length_a   1.000
_cell.length_b   1.000
_cell.length_c   1.000
_cell.angle_alpha   90.00
_cell.angle_beta   90.00
_cell.angle_gamma   90.00
#
_symmetry.space_group_name_H-M   'P 1'
#
loop_
_entity.id
_entity.type
_entity.pdbx_description
1 polymer ?
#
loop_
_entity_poly.entity_id
_entity_poly.type
_entity_poly.pdbx_seq_one_letter_code
_entity_poly.pdbx_strand_id
1 'polypeptide(L)'
;MKRAIFMFLGMLCLQSTAWSQNELDALRYSMYDITGTARYIGMGGAFGALGADLTSLSQNPAGIAMYRRSEFGFTMGFGNTSATSSYAGGGLTSTDNSFGFNNMGMVGSYPTESEEIPRLNFGVAYNKLANFNEEFTIQGTVENTSLLDVFVAQANGVNPDDVTDAFPFSAGLAYQTYLINPLDSSGSNEYYHEIEFGNVEQTKSVERSGSMGETVLSGGVNVSDKYYFGLTLGFPSIRFEESSLYKEGNLAPGLELDNYTFRENLVTSGSGFNVKAGVIVRATNWMRLGAAIHSPTWLNMSEFYDRSMTSYFKGEEPYSWDSPAGEYFYRITTPARYMAN
;
A
#
# COMPACT_ATOMS: atom_id res chain seq x y z
N MET A 1 9.24 17.78 45.65
CA MET A 1 8.29 16.64 45.57
C MET A 1 7.02 16.95 44.78
N LYS A 2 6.37 18.13 44.93
CA LYS A 2 5.14 18.47 44.18
C LYS A 2 5.30 18.68 42.66
N ARG A 3 6.51 18.97 42.16
CA ARG A 3 6.80 19.11 40.71
C ARG A 3 7.08 17.78 39.99
N ALA A 4 7.49 16.75 40.71
CA ALA A 4 7.71 15.41 40.14
C ALA A 4 6.39 14.65 39.93
N ILE A 5 5.37 14.95 40.75
CA ILE A 5 4.04 14.34 40.65
C ILE A 5 3.31 14.81 39.38
N PHE A 6 3.53 16.06 38.94
CA PHE A 6 2.94 16.57 37.68
C PHE A 6 3.58 15.98 36.41
N MET A 7 4.85 15.57 36.45
CA MET A 7 5.48 14.85 35.32
C MET A 7 5.00 13.40 35.24
N PHE A 8 4.72 12.76 36.39
CA PHE A 8 4.20 11.39 36.40
C PHE A 8 2.72 11.30 35.99
N LEU A 9 1.92 12.33 36.30
CA LEU A 9 0.51 12.40 35.88
C LEU A 9 0.33 12.69 34.37
N GLY A 10 1.27 13.41 33.74
CA GLY A 10 1.26 13.63 32.29
C GLY A 10 1.60 12.39 31.47
N MET A 11 2.33 11.43 32.06
CA MET A 11 2.72 10.16 31.42
C MET A 11 1.60 9.10 31.48
N LEU A 12 0.62 9.26 32.38
CA LEU A 12 -0.52 8.33 32.53
C LEU A 12 -1.73 8.66 31.63
N CYS A 13 -1.74 9.81 30.96
CA CYS A 13 -2.79 10.19 30.00
C CYS A 13 -2.50 9.77 28.54
N LEU A 14 -1.46 8.95 28.30
CA LEU A 14 -1.15 8.36 27.00
C LEU A 14 -1.65 6.91 26.86
N GLN A 15 -2.73 6.54 27.56
CA GLN A 15 -3.41 5.28 27.32
C GLN A 15 -4.27 5.43 26.05
N SER A 16 -3.59 5.23 24.93
CA SER A 16 -4.14 5.10 23.59
C SER A 16 -5.19 3.99 23.57
N THR A 17 -6.46 4.37 23.42
CA THR A 17 -7.42 3.54 22.70
C THR A 17 -7.15 3.73 21.21
N ALA A 18 -6.05 3.14 20.73
CA ALA A 18 -5.82 3.03 19.30
C ALA A 18 -6.81 1.99 18.80
N TRP A 19 -7.92 2.45 18.21
CA TRP A 19 -8.62 1.66 17.21
C TRP A 19 -7.57 1.28 16.16
N SER A 20 -7.40 -0.02 15.94
CA SER A 20 -6.37 -0.60 15.07
C SER A 20 -6.47 -0.02 13.66
N GLN A 21 -5.79 1.09 13.42
CA GLN A 21 -5.43 1.55 12.07
C GLN A 21 -4.27 0.66 11.63
N ASN A 22 -4.40 0.08 10.45
CA ASN A 22 -3.41 -0.86 9.95
C ASN A 22 -2.08 -0.13 9.73
N GLU A 23 -1.06 -0.46 10.52
CA GLU A 23 0.28 0.10 10.39
C GLU A 23 0.87 -0.17 9.00
N LEU A 24 0.41 -1.25 8.35
CA LEU A 24 0.81 -1.63 7.02
C LEU A 24 0.42 -0.59 5.97
N ASP A 25 -0.69 0.11 6.11
CA ASP A 25 -1.10 1.12 5.12
C ASP A 25 -0.25 2.38 5.24
N ALA A 26 0.01 2.82 6.48
CA ALA A 26 0.94 3.92 6.74
C ALA A 26 2.35 3.59 6.24
N LEU A 27 2.80 2.34 6.41
CA LEU A 27 4.09 1.87 5.91
C LEU A 27 4.10 1.81 4.37
N ARG A 28 3.12 1.14 3.76
CA ARG A 28 3.00 0.94 2.30
C ARG A 28 3.02 2.25 1.53
N TYR A 29 2.33 3.29 2.02
CA TYR A 29 2.27 4.59 1.35
C TYR A 29 3.40 5.56 1.75
N SER A 30 4.28 5.16 2.68
CA SER A 30 5.46 5.94 3.07
C SER A 30 6.78 5.43 2.47
N MET A 31 6.80 4.18 2.00
CA MET A 31 7.96 3.56 1.34
C MET A 31 7.87 3.74 -0.18
N TYR A 32 8.94 4.26 -0.78
CA TYR A 32 9.03 4.48 -2.22
C TYR A 32 10.04 3.50 -2.83
N ASP A 33 9.71 2.99 -4.01
CA ASP A 33 10.57 2.12 -4.80
C ASP A 33 11.58 2.92 -5.60
N ILE A 34 12.62 2.23 -6.09
CA ILE A 34 13.56 2.80 -7.05
C ILE A 34 12.92 2.74 -8.45
N THR A 35 11.95 3.61 -8.69
CA THR A 35 11.25 3.77 -9.97
C THR A 35 11.48 5.16 -10.54
N GLY A 36 11.59 5.27 -11.87
CA GLY A 36 11.90 6.52 -12.55
C GLY A 36 12.48 6.29 -13.94
N THR A 37 13.35 7.19 -14.39
CA THR A 37 14.07 7.04 -15.65
C THR A 37 15.03 5.84 -15.60
N ALA A 38 15.38 5.29 -16.77
CA ALA A 38 16.38 4.22 -16.87
C ALA A 38 17.73 4.63 -16.26
N ARG A 39 18.07 5.92 -16.35
CA ARG A 39 19.28 6.49 -15.75
C ARG A 39 19.20 6.49 -14.22
N TYR A 40 18.06 6.86 -13.65
CA TYR A 40 17.81 6.81 -12.20
C TYR A 40 17.94 5.40 -11.64
N ILE A 41 17.27 4.44 -12.29
CA ILE A 41 17.27 3.03 -11.88
C ILE A 41 18.67 2.41 -12.04
N GLY A 42 19.35 2.67 -13.17
CA GLY A 42 20.70 2.15 -13.42
C GLY A 42 21.76 2.63 -12.42
N MET A 43 21.48 3.73 -11.71
CA MET A 43 22.33 4.25 -10.63
C MET A 43 21.87 3.80 -9.23
N GLY A 44 20.93 2.86 -9.14
CA GLY A 44 20.38 2.37 -7.87
C GLY A 44 19.66 3.45 -7.06
N GLY A 45 19.08 4.46 -7.72
CA GLY A 45 18.38 5.55 -7.05
C GLY A 45 19.27 6.65 -6.46
N ALA A 46 20.60 6.59 -6.66
CA ALA A 46 21.56 7.56 -6.15
C ALA A 46 21.58 8.88 -6.95
N PHE A 47 20.50 9.66 -6.88
CA PHE A 47 20.27 10.89 -7.66
C PHE A 47 20.20 12.17 -6.81
N GLY A 48 20.96 12.21 -5.72
CA GLY A 48 20.99 13.39 -4.85
C GLY A 48 21.85 14.55 -5.38
N ALA A 49 23.02 14.27 -5.95
CA ALA A 49 23.92 15.30 -6.51
C ALA A 49 24.00 15.27 -8.05
N LEU A 50 23.34 14.28 -8.67
CA LEU A 50 23.22 14.13 -10.12
C LEU A 50 21.93 14.82 -10.59
N GLY A 51 22.09 15.89 -11.37
CA GLY A 51 20.97 16.63 -11.96
C GLY A 51 20.71 16.28 -13.43
N ALA A 52 19.86 17.08 -14.07
CA ALA A 52 19.47 16.91 -15.47
C ALA A 52 18.86 15.53 -15.77
N ASP A 53 17.93 15.10 -14.93
CA ASP A 53 17.09 13.90 -15.11
C ASP A 53 15.65 14.18 -14.62
N LEU A 54 14.63 13.62 -15.29
CA LEU A 54 13.23 13.89 -14.94
C LEU A 54 12.85 13.36 -13.56
N THR A 55 13.47 12.28 -13.10
CA THR A 55 13.27 11.73 -11.75
C THR A 55 13.87 12.63 -10.68
N SER A 56 14.94 13.37 -11.02
CA SER A 56 15.59 14.30 -10.09
C SER A 56 14.61 15.39 -9.60
N LEU A 57 13.61 15.75 -10.40
CA LEU A 57 12.55 16.69 -10.02
C LEU A 57 11.79 16.27 -8.75
N SER A 58 11.59 14.97 -8.56
CA SER A 58 10.94 14.38 -7.37
C SER A 58 11.92 14.03 -6.24
N GLN A 59 13.23 13.95 -6.52
CA GLN A 59 14.27 13.52 -5.58
C GLN A 59 15.10 14.71 -5.05
N ASN A 60 15.85 15.40 -5.90
CA ASN A 60 16.50 16.67 -5.57
C ASN A 60 16.09 17.73 -6.61
N PRO A 61 15.16 18.64 -6.26
CA PRO A 61 14.67 19.70 -7.15
C PRO A 61 15.77 20.55 -7.79
N ALA A 62 16.93 20.75 -7.15
CA ALA A 62 18.04 21.50 -7.74
C ALA A 62 18.58 20.85 -9.02
N GLY A 63 18.32 19.56 -9.24
CA GLY A 63 18.62 18.87 -10.49
C GLY A 63 18.00 19.53 -11.72
N ILE A 64 16.87 20.25 -11.58
CA ILE A 64 16.25 20.97 -12.70
C ILE A 64 17.14 22.11 -13.20
N ALA A 65 17.83 22.81 -12.31
CA ALA A 65 18.68 23.95 -12.65
C ALA A 65 19.93 23.53 -13.46
N MET A 66 20.23 22.23 -13.50
CA MET A 66 21.33 21.67 -14.29
C MET A 66 20.99 21.43 -15.77
N TYR A 67 19.71 21.49 -16.16
CA TYR A 67 19.32 21.38 -17.57
C TYR A 67 19.90 22.56 -18.37
N ARG A 68 20.52 22.23 -19.50
CA ARG A 68 21.13 23.20 -20.43
C ARG A 68 20.30 23.44 -21.69
N ARG A 69 19.26 22.64 -21.89
CA ARG A 69 18.36 22.69 -23.02
C ARG A 69 17.01 22.15 -22.58
N SER A 70 15.97 22.50 -23.32
CA SER A 70 14.67 21.90 -23.13
C SER A 70 14.72 20.43 -23.53
N GLU A 71 14.13 19.55 -22.71
CA GLU A 71 14.10 18.12 -22.96
C GLU A 71 12.71 17.57 -22.67
N PHE A 72 12.30 16.59 -23.47
CA PHE A 72 11.15 15.74 -23.21
C PHE A 72 11.67 14.33 -23.03
N GLY A 73 11.12 13.60 -22.06
CA GLY A 73 11.50 12.23 -21.79
C GLY A 73 10.30 11.39 -21.39
N PHE A 74 10.41 10.10 -21.67
CA PHE A 74 9.43 9.08 -21.34
C PHE A 74 10.19 7.78 -21.08
N THR A 75 9.77 7.01 -20.08
CA THR A 75 10.38 5.74 -19.67
C THR A 75 9.28 4.73 -19.31
N MET A 76 9.32 3.56 -19.96
CA MET A 76 8.57 2.37 -19.57
C MET A 76 9.41 1.50 -18.63
N GLY A 77 8.73 0.69 -17.83
CA GLY A 77 9.32 -0.24 -16.89
C GLY A 77 8.75 -1.64 -17.04
N PHE A 78 9.60 -2.62 -16.77
CA PHE A 78 9.21 -4.01 -16.55
C PHE A 78 9.69 -4.40 -15.15
N GLY A 79 8.79 -4.97 -14.36
CA GLY A 79 9.05 -5.45 -13.00
C GLY A 79 8.72 -6.93 -12.90
N ASN A 80 9.54 -7.66 -12.16
CA ASN A 80 9.31 -9.05 -11.80
C ASN A 80 9.32 -9.13 -10.27
N THR A 81 8.20 -9.55 -9.69
CA THR A 81 8.04 -9.69 -8.24
C THR A 81 7.87 -11.16 -7.93
N SER A 82 8.75 -11.72 -7.10
CA SER A 82 8.63 -13.10 -6.62
C SER A 82 8.40 -13.11 -5.12
N ALA A 83 7.34 -13.81 -4.69
CA ALA A 83 6.98 -13.97 -3.30
C ALA A 83 7.01 -15.45 -2.93
N THR A 84 7.77 -15.80 -1.89
CA THR A 84 7.80 -17.15 -1.33
C THR A 84 7.08 -17.16 0.00
N SER A 85 5.99 -17.92 0.07
CA SER A 85 5.24 -18.18 1.30
C SER A 85 5.65 -19.52 1.89
N SER A 86 5.61 -19.63 3.22
CA SER A 86 5.77 -20.92 3.91
C SER A 86 4.66 -21.09 4.93
N TYR A 87 3.98 -22.24 4.87
CA TYR A 87 2.87 -22.57 5.75
C TYR A 87 2.73 -24.08 5.90
N ALA A 88 2.43 -24.54 7.13
CA ALA A 88 2.27 -25.96 7.47
C ALA A 88 3.38 -26.91 6.92
N GLY A 89 4.63 -26.43 6.87
CA GLY A 89 5.78 -27.20 6.36
C GLY A 89 5.94 -27.24 4.83
N GLY A 90 5.00 -26.67 4.08
CA GLY A 90 5.11 -26.43 2.64
C GLY A 90 5.64 -25.03 2.33
N GLY A 91 6.18 -24.85 1.11
CA GLY A 91 6.59 -23.55 0.59
C GLY A 91 6.18 -23.39 -0.86
N LEU A 92 5.57 -22.24 -1.19
CA LEU A 92 5.14 -21.90 -2.53
C LEU A 92 5.79 -20.60 -2.97
N THR A 93 6.26 -20.56 -4.22
CA THR A 93 6.76 -19.34 -4.83
C THR A 93 5.84 -18.92 -5.96
N SER A 94 5.24 -17.74 -5.81
CA SER A 94 4.48 -17.06 -6.86
C SER A 94 5.37 -16.01 -7.52
N THR A 95 5.16 -15.77 -8.82
CA THR A 95 5.92 -14.76 -9.57
C THR A 95 4.98 -13.97 -10.46
N ASP A 96 4.93 -12.67 -10.22
CA ASP A 96 4.18 -11.71 -11.02
C ASP A 96 5.12 -10.94 -11.96
N ASN A 97 4.61 -10.64 -13.16
CA ASN A 97 5.30 -9.82 -14.14
C ASN A 97 4.45 -8.60 -14.45
N SER A 98 4.96 -7.42 -14.11
CA SER A 98 4.30 -6.16 -14.39
C SER A 98 5.01 -5.41 -15.50
N PHE A 99 4.25 -4.94 -16.48
CA PHE A 99 4.70 -3.97 -17.46
C PHE A 99 3.96 -2.67 -17.21
N GLY A 100 4.68 -1.55 -17.21
CA GLY A 100 4.06 -0.28 -16.90
C GLY A 100 4.90 0.90 -17.29
N PHE A 101 4.39 2.04 -16.88
CA PHE A 101 4.96 3.33 -17.19
C PHE A 101 5.62 3.91 -15.92
N ASN A 102 6.89 4.32 -16.04
CA ASN A 102 7.69 4.75 -14.90
C ASN A 102 7.82 6.27 -14.79
N ASN A 103 8.04 6.96 -15.91
CA ASN A 103 8.27 8.41 -15.89
C ASN A 103 7.98 9.06 -17.25
N MET A 104 7.40 10.26 -17.25
CA MET A 104 7.31 11.13 -18.42
C MET A 104 7.34 12.57 -17.95
N GLY A 105 7.94 13.43 -18.75
CA GLY A 105 7.95 14.84 -18.42
C GLY A 105 8.66 15.66 -19.47
N MET A 106 8.59 16.96 -19.25
CA MET A 106 9.31 17.94 -20.03
C MET A 106 9.93 18.97 -19.11
N VAL A 107 11.10 19.46 -19.51
CA VAL A 107 11.77 20.60 -18.91
C VAL A 107 12.01 21.63 -20.00
N GLY A 108 11.60 22.86 -19.74
CA GLY A 108 11.97 24.04 -20.53
C GLY A 108 13.19 24.72 -19.90
N SER A 109 14.21 25.00 -20.72
CA SER A 109 15.39 25.76 -20.29
C SER A 109 15.44 27.11 -21.00
N TYR A 110 15.37 28.19 -20.24
CA TYR A 110 15.43 29.56 -20.74
C TYR A 110 16.80 30.17 -20.42
N PRO A 111 17.66 30.41 -21.43
CA PRO A 111 18.91 31.16 -21.22
C PRO A 111 18.60 32.62 -20.92
N THR A 112 19.39 33.22 -20.04
CA THR A 112 19.29 34.64 -19.68
C THR A 112 20.58 35.35 -20.09
N GLU A 113 20.51 36.65 -20.34
CA GLU A 113 21.67 37.49 -20.73
C GLU A 113 22.63 37.80 -19.55
N SER A 114 22.30 37.38 -18.33
CA SER A 114 23.11 37.59 -17.13
C SER A 114 24.14 36.48 -16.96
N GLU A 115 25.41 36.84 -16.76
CA GLU A 115 26.46 35.88 -16.39
C GLU A 115 26.23 35.27 -14.99
N GLU A 116 25.57 36.00 -14.09
CA GLU A 116 25.32 35.53 -12.74
C GLU A 116 24.20 34.49 -12.71
N ILE A 117 23.12 34.70 -13.48
CA ILE A 117 22.02 33.76 -13.61
C ILE A 117 21.92 33.37 -15.09
N PRO A 118 22.75 32.44 -15.57
CA PRO A 118 22.78 32.12 -16.99
C PRO A 118 21.50 31.43 -17.47
N ARG A 119 20.74 30.77 -16.57
CA ARG A 119 19.58 29.96 -16.94
C ARG A 119 18.51 29.89 -15.85
N LEU A 120 17.27 29.88 -16.32
CA LEU A 120 16.07 29.55 -15.57
C LEU A 120 15.42 28.33 -16.20
N ASN A 121 15.03 27.35 -15.37
CA ASN A 121 14.45 26.10 -15.85
C ASN A 121 13.11 25.84 -15.15
N PHE A 122 12.13 25.39 -15.92
CA PHE A 122 10.81 24.99 -15.44
C PHE A 122 10.44 23.64 -16.02
N GLY A 123 9.73 22.80 -15.27
CA GLY A 123 9.44 21.45 -15.72
C GLY A 123 8.19 20.88 -15.08
N VAL A 124 7.56 19.99 -15.81
CA VAL A 124 6.48 19.13 -15.34
C VAL A 124 6.85 17.69 -15.63
N ALA A 125 6.68 16.82 -14.65
CA ALA A 125 6.90 15.39 -14.84
C ALA A 125 5.92 14.58 -13.99
N TYR A 126 5.63 13.37 -14.43
CA TYR A 126 5.04 12.32 -13.64
C TYR A 126 6.13 11.29 -13.34
N ASN A 127 6.27 10.93 -12.07
CA ASN A 127 7.17 9.88 -11.59
C ASN A 127 6.35 8.80 -10.87
N LYS A 128 6.49 7.54 -11.27
CA LYS A 128 6.06 6.41 -10.44
C LYS A 128 6.92 6.40 -9.18
N LEU A 129 6.29 6.33 -8.02
CA LEU A 129 6.93 6.29 -6.70
C LEU A 129 6.92 4.89 -6.10
N ALA A 130 5.87 4.10 -6.34
CA ALA A 130 5.79 2.72 -5.86
C ALA A 130 4.96 1.85 -6.81
N ASN A 131 5.28 0.56 -6.85
CA ASN A 131 4.51 -0.47 -7.53
C ASN A 131 3.85 -1.39 -6.50
N PHE A 132 2.54 -1.62 -6.62
CA PHE A 132 1.83 -2.50 -5.70
C PHE A 132 1.50 -3.87 -6.27
N ASN A 133 1.95 -4.14 -7.50
CA ASN A 133 1.76 -5.42 -8.15
C ASN A 133 2.49 -6.53 -7.40
N GLU A 134 1.72 -7.44 -6.83
CA GLU A 134 2.19 -8.59 -6.06
C GLU A 134 1.14 -9.69 -6.11
N GLU A 135 1.56 -10.92 -6.36
CA GLU A 135 0.70 -12.09 -6.23
C GLU A 135 1.41 -13.11 -5.34
N PHE A 136 0.70 -13.64 -4.35
CA PHE A 136 1.18 -14.76 -3.56
C PHE A 136 0.04 -15.68 -3.15
N THR A 137 0.34 -16.97 -3.09
CA THR A 137 -0.57 -17.97 -2.53
C THR A 137 0.09 -18.63 -1.33
N ILE A 138 -0.68 -18.81 -0.27
CA ILE A 138 -0.33 -19.56 0.93
C ILE A 138 -1.17 -20.83 0.90
N GLN A 139 -0.55 -22.00 1.03
CA GLN A 139 -1.27 -23.27 1.06
C GLN A 139 -0.66 -24.20 2.10
N GLY A 140 -1.51 -24.97 2.78
CA GLY A 140 -1.07 -25.98 3.73
C GLY A 140 -2.23 -26.82 4.26
N THR A 141 -1.92 -28.02 4.71
CA THR A 141 -2.88 -28.89 5.39
C THR A 141 -2.65 -28.82 6.89
N VAL A 142 -3.69 -28.50 7.64
CA VAL A 142 -3.66 -28.38 9.09
C VAL A 142 -4.72 -29.28 9.73
N GLU A 143 -4.46 -29.74 10.94
CA GLU A 143 -5.38 -30.60 11.67
C GLU A 143 -6.19 -29.77 12.66
N ASN A 144 -7.52 -29.93 12.66
CA ASN A 144 -8.44 -29.34 13.65
C ASN A 144 -8.31 -27.82 13.84
N THR A 145 -8.05 -27.08 12.76
CA THR A 145 -8.07 -25.61 12.78
C THR A 145 -8.76 -25.10 11.53
N SER A 146 -9.67 -24.14 11.70
CA SER A 146 -10.44 -23.53 10.62
C SER A 146 -10.59 -22.03 10.84
N LEU A 147 -10.71 -21.25 9.77
CA LEU A 147 -11.14 -19.85 9.89
C LEU A 147 -12.57 -19.75 10.47
N LEU A 148 -13.40 -20.79 10.32
CA LEU A 148 -14.75 -20.83 10.91
C LEU A 148 -14.71 -20.76 12.44
N ASP A 149 -13.64 -21.23 13.10
CA ASP A 149 -13.44 -21.06 14.56
C ASP A 149 -13.52 -19.58 14.96
N VAL A 150 -12.94 -18.70 14.15
CA VAL A 150 -12.94 -17.24 14.38
C VAL A 150 -14.34 -16.67 14.22
N PHE A 151 -15.11 -17.16 13.24
CA PHE A 151 -16.48 -16.70 13.01
C PHE A 151 -17.45 -17.20 14.10
N VAL A 152 -17.28 -18.44 14.57
CA VAL A 152 -18.01 -18.95 15.73
C VAL A 152 -17.71 -18.12 16.98
N ALA A 153 -16.42 -17.82 17.22
CA ALA A 153 -16.03 -16.97 18.35
C ALA A 153 -16.64 -15.55 18.27
N GLN A 154 -16.85 -15.01 17.06
CA GLN A 154 -17.54 -13.74 16.85
C GLN A 154 -19.04 -13.84 17.09
N ALA A 155 -19.69 -14.89 16.58
CA ALA A 155 -21.14 -15.07 16.71
C ALA A 155 -21.59 -15.44 18.13
N ASN A 156 -20.75 -16.14 18.90
CA ASN A 156 -21.06 -16.55 20.26
C ASN A 156 -21.50 -15.38 21.16
N GLY A 157 -22.66 -15.54 21.80
CA GLY A 157 -23.29 -14.54 22.65
C GLY A 157 -24.24 -13.58 21.91
N VAL A 158 -24.29 -13.61 20.58
CA VAL A 158 -25.23 -12.84 19.76
C VAL A 158 -26.45 -13.71 19.43
N ASN A 159 -27.65 -13.10 19.37
CA ASN A 159 -28.86 -13.81 18.98
C ASN A 159 -28.78 -14.18 17.47
N PRO A 160 -29.18 -15.39 17.05
CA PRO A 160 -29.22 -15.80 15.64
C PRO A 160 -29.87 -14.81 14.68
N ASP A 161 -30.91 -14.11 15.13
CA ASP A 161 -31.60 -13.10 14.32
C ASP A 161 -30.75 -11.84 14.08
N ASP A 162 -29.76 -11.56 14.95
CA ASP A 162 -28.94 -10.36 14.94
C ASP A 162 -27.53 -10.58 14.34
N VAL A 163 -27.08 -11.82 14.14
CA VAL A 163 -25.69 -12.13 13.73
C VAL A 163 -25.32 -11.47 12.40
N THR A 164 -26.23 -11.50 11.42
CA THR A 164 -25.98 -10.90 10.09
C THR A 164 -25.81 -9.39 10.16
N ASP A 165 -26.57 -8.72 11.03
CA ASP A 165 -26.48 -7.27 11.20
C ASP A 165 -25.32 -6.85 12.10
N ALA A 166 -24.99 -7.66 13.10
CA ALA A 166 -23.86 -7.42 14.01
C ALA A 166 -22.50 -7.60 13.31
N PHE A 167 -22.38 -8.60 12.42
CA PHE A 167 -21.14 -8.97 11.74
C PHE A 167 -21.31 -9.15 10.22
N PRO A 168 -21.77 -8.12 9.48
CA PRO A 168 -22.15 -8.23 8.07
C PRO A 168 -20.99 -8.56 7.13
N PHE A 169 -19.74 -8.41 7.60
CA PHE A 169 -18.51 -8.62 6.85
C PHE A 169 -17.75 -9.89 7.28
N SER A 170 -18.27 -10.69 8.21
CA SER A 170 -17.58 -11.87 8.74
C SER A 170 -18.55 -12.98 9.14
N ALA A 171 -18.86 -13.13 10.43
CA ALA A 171 -19.71 -14.20 10.94
C ALA A 171 -21.12 -14.19 10.35
N GLY A 172 -21.65 -13.00 10.01
CA GLY A 172 -22.91 -12.87 9.29
C GLY A 172 -22.93 -13.57 7.93
N LEU A 173 -21.81 -13.53 7.20
CA LEU A 173 -21.66 -14.23 5.91
C LEU A 173 -21.60 -15.75 6.11
N ALA A 174 -20.85 -16.19 7.13
CA ALA A 174 -20.75 -17.60 7.48
C ALA A 174 -22.10 -18.18 7.92
N TYR A 175 -22.89 -17.40 8.66
CA TYR A 175 -24.23 -17.80 9.10
C TYR A 175 -25.20 -17.92 7.92
N GLN A 176 -25.24 -16.92 7.02
CA GLN A 176 -26.12 -16.93 5.85
C GLN A 176 -25.76 -18.02 4.82
N THR A 177 -24.55 -18.56 4.88
CA THR A 177 -24.08 -19.67 4.02
C THR A 177 -24.07 -21.02 4.74
N TYR A 178 -24.72 -21.11 5.91
CA TYR A 178 -24.83 -22.33 6.74
C TYR A 178 -23.48 -22.92 7.19
N LEU A 179 -22.39 -22.14 7.16
CA LEU A 179 -21.08 -22.60 7.63
C LEU A 179 -20.96 -22.55 9.15
N ILE A 180 -21.70 -21.66 9.79
CA ILE A 180 -21.88 -21.63 11.24
C ILE A 180 -23.37 -21.67 11.57
N ASN A 181 -23.73 -22.43 12.60
CA ASN A 181 -25.12 -22.69 12.97
C ASN A 181 -25.29 -22.64 14.50
N PRO A 182 -26.44 -22.22 15.03
CA PRO A 182 -26.70 -22.19 16.47
C PRO A 182 -26.84 -23.62 17.01
N LEU A 183 -26.24 -23.87 18.18
CA LEU A 183 -26.23 -25.18 18.84
C LEU A 183 -27.61 -25.59 19.37
N ASP A 184 -28.41 -24.62 19.85
CA ASP A 184 -29.77 -24.85 20.32
C ASP A 184 -30.65 -23.61 20.04
N SER A 185 -31.89 -23.87 19.60
CA SER A 185 -32.99 -22.91 19.49
C SER A 185 -33.45 -22.30 20.82
N SER A 186 -32.99 -22.83 21.97
CA SER A 186 -33.50 -22.49 23.31
C SER A 186 -32.78 -21.33 24.01
N GLY A 187 -31.91 -20.59 23.32
CA GLY A 187 -31.40 -19.29 23.77
C GLY A 187 -30.03 -19.31 24.48
N SER A 188 -29.19 -20.32 24.25
CA SER A 188 -27.79 -20.31 24.71
C SER A 188 -26.90 -19.33 23.91
N ASN A 189 -27.33 -18.91 22.71
CA ASN A 189 -26.55 -18.08 21.77
C ASN A 189 -25.15 -18.65 21.51
N GLU A 190 -25.04 -19.98 21.52
CA GLU A 190 -23.81 -20.71 21.20
C GLU A 190 -23.88 -21.23 19.77
N TYR A 191 -22.75 -21.22 19.07
CA TYR A 191 -22.63 -21.62 17.67
C TYR A 191 -21.61 -22.74 17.50
N TYR A 192 -21.81 -23.55 16.48
CA TYR A 192 -20.85 -24.52 15.96
C TYR A 192 -20.62 -24.27 14.46
N HIS A 193 -19.64 -24.96 13.87
CA HIS A 193 -19.33 -24.85 12.44
C HIS A 193 -19.23 -26.23 11.79
N GLU A 194 -19.44 -26.28 10.47
CA GLU A 194 -19.56 -27.53 9.69
C GLU A 194 -18.23 -28.30 9.48
N ILE A 195 -17.10 -27.80 10.02
CA ILE A 195 -15.78 -28.45 9.94
C ILE A 195 -15.35 -28.90 11.33
N GLU A 196 -16.05 -29.88 11.89
CA GLU A 196 -15.88 -30.27 13.31
C GLU A 196 -14.57 -31.04 13.60
N PHE A 197 -14.02 -31.74 12.60
CA PHE A 197 -12.82 -32.57 12.78
C PHE A 197 -12.11 -32.87 11.46
N GLY A 198 -10.85 -33.25 11.57
CA GLY A 198 -10.07 -33.80 10.47
C GLY A 198 -9.07 -32.82 9.87
N ASN A 199 -8.49 -33.24 8.74
CA ASN A 199 -7.46 -32.47 8.05
C ASN A 199 -8.15 -31.53 7.06
N VAL A 200 -7.84 -30.24 7.17
CA VAL A 200 -8.38 -29.19 6.32
C VAL A 200 -7.25 -28.70 5.43
N GLU A 201 -7.49 -28.66 4.13
CA GLU A 201 -6.62 -27.95 3.21
C GLU A 201 -7.03 -26.47 3.19
N GLN A 202 -6.11 -25.62 3.64
CA GLN A 202 -6.27 -24.17 3.64
C GLN A 202 -5.46 -23.58 2.50
N THR A 203 -6.10 -22.71 1.71
CA THR A 203 -5.44 -21.94 0.66
C THR A 203 -5.87 -20.48 0.77
N LYS A 204 -4.91 -19.56 0.78
CA LYS A 204 -5.14 -18.11 0.67
C LYS A 204 -4.37 -17.57 -0.52
N SER A 205 -5.08 -17.11 -1.54
CA SER A 205 -4.50 -16.42 -2.69
C SER A 205 -4.76 -14.93 -2.56
N VAL A 206 -3.71 -14.11 -2.64
CA VAL A 206 -3.79 -12.65 -2.58
C VAL A 206 -3.19 -12.08 -3.84
N GLU A 207 -3.99 -11.27 -4.53
CA GLU A 207 -3.59 -10.50 -5.70
C GLU A 207 -3.68 -9.02 -5.36
N ARG A 208 -2.58 -8.30 -5.52
CA ARG A 208 -2.48 -6.86 -5.33
C ARG A 208 -2.09 -6.21 -6.62
N SER A 209 -2.71 -5.08 -6.92
CA SER A 209 -2.37 -4.30 -8.10
C SER A 209 -2.45 -2.80 -7.83
N GLY A 210 -1.82 -2.05 -8.73
CA GLY A 210 -1.87 -0.59 -8.73
C GLY A 210 -0.51 0.05 -8.50
N SER A 211 -0.52 1.36 -8.26
CA SER A 211 0.71 2.13 -8.09
C SER A 211 0.49 3.43 -7.35
N MET A 212 1.59 3.95 -6.83
CA MET A 212 1.68 5.33 -6.39
C MET A 212 2.49 6.12 -7.42
N GLY A 213 1.94 7.24 -7.86
CA GLY A 213 2.60 8.18 -8.76
C GLY A 213 2.63 9.58 -8.17
N GLU A 214 3.47 10.44 -8.71
CA GLU A 214 3.55 11.85 -8.34
C GLU A 214 3.73 12.71 -9.56
N THR A 215 2.78 13.62 -9.78
CA THR A 215 2.95 14.71 -10.72
C THR A 215 3.67 15.85 -10.03
N VAL A 216 4.77 16.32 -10.61
CA VAL A 216 5.58 17.41 -10.06
C VAL A 216 5.60 18.61 -10.97
N LEU A 217 5.51 19.79 -10.37
CA LEU A 217 5.80 21.08 -10.99
C LEU A 217 7.06 21.64 -10.36
N SER A 218 8.10 21.83 -11.16
CA SER A 218 9.43 22.15 -10.69
C SER A 218 9.95 23.43 -11.34
N GLY A 219 10.63 24.25 -10.55
CA GLY A 219 11.35 25.43 -11.02
C GLY A 219 12.73 25.48 -10.39
N GLY A 220 13.73 25.95 -11.14
CA GLY A 220 15.08 26.10 -10.61
C GLY A 220 15.91 27.12 -11.34
N VAL A 221 16.93 27.57 -10.64
CA VAL A 221 17.85 28.63 -11.06
C VAL A 221 19.28 28.15 -10.95
N ASN A 222 20.05 28.42 -11.99
CA ASN A 222 21.49 28.24 -12.00
C ASN A 222 22.15 29.58 -11.69
N VAL A 223 23.06 29.60 -10.72
CA VAL A 223 23.86 30.76 -10.33
C VAL A 223 25.34 30.47 -10.62
N SER A 224 25.88 31.19 -11.60
CA SER A 224 27.28 31.19 -12.02
C SER A 224 27.87 29.80 -12.33
N ASP A 225 27.04 28.84 -12.76
CA ASP A 225 27.42 27.44 -13.00
C ASP A 225 28.07 26.73 -11.80
N LYS A 226 27.84 27.27 -10.60
CA LYS A 226 28.40 26.78 -9.34
C LYS A 226 27.33 26.38 -8.35
N TYR A 227 26.26 27.16 -8.25
CA TYR A 227 25.17 26.92 -7.31
C TYR A 227 23.88 26.69 -8.09
N TYR A 228 23.17 25.63 -7.74
CA TYR A 228 21.93 25.22 -8.37
C TYR A 228 20.88 25.12 -7.29
N PHE A 229 19.77 25.83 -7.46
CA PHE A 229 18.65 25.80 -6.53
C PHE A 229 17.40 25.33 -7.24
N GLY A 230 16.54 24.61 -6.53
CA GLY A 230 15.27 24.16 -7.07
C GLY A 230 14.17 24.05 -6.02
N LEU A 231 12.95 24.25 -6.49
CA LEU A 231 11.71 24.08 -5.74
C LEU A 231 10.77 23.21 -6.56
N THR A 232 10.12 22.26 -5.91
CA THR A 232 9.11 21.37 -6.52
C THR A 232 7.85 21.34 -5.69
N LEU A 233 6.70 21.46 -6.35
CA LEU A 233 5.38 21.10 -5.81
C LEU A 233 5.01 19.72 -6.33
N GLY A 234 4.69 18.79 -5.42
CA GLY A 234 4.31 17.43 -5.76
C GLY A 234 2.84 17.14 -5.45
N PHE A 235 2.19 16.45 -6.38
CA PHE A 235 0.81 15.99 -6.29
C PHE A 235 0.79 14.46 -6.43
N PRO A 236 0.99 13.72 -5.33
CA PRO A 236 0.90 12.27 -5.33
C PRO A 236 -0.53 11.78 -5.54
N SER A 237 -0.66 10.70 -6.32
CA SER A 237 -1.89 9.94 -6.52
C SER A 237 -1.64 8.46 -6.26
N ILE A 238 -2.57 7.82 -5.57
CA ILE A 238 -2.49 6.41 -5.15
C ILE A 238 -3.71 5.69 -5.69
N ARG A 239 -3.47 4.52 -6.28
CA ARG A 239 -4.49 3.50 -6.55
C ARG A 239 -3.93 2.16 -6.10
N PHE A 240 -4.65 1.48 -5.22
CA PHE A 240 -4.31 0.17 -4.72
C PHE A 240 -5.57 -0.69 -4.73
N GLU A 241 -5.45 -1.90 -5.26
CA GLU A 241 -6.51 -2.88 -5.29
C GLU A 241 -5.96 -4.19 -4.73
N GLU A 242 -6.68 -4.81 -3.82
CA GLU A 242 -6.37 -6.13 -3.25
C GLU A 242 -7.60 -7.02 -3.39
N SER A 243 -7.42 -8.19 -4.00
CA SER A 243 -8.40 -9.28 -3.96
C SER A 243 -7.76 -10.47 -3.24
N SER A 244 -8.44 -10.95 -2.21
CA SER A 244 -8.02 -12.10 -1.42
C SER A 244 -9.09 -13.17 -1.53
N LEU A 245 -8.68 -14.39 -1.88
CA LEU A 245 -9.52 -15.56 -1.88
C LEU A 245 -8.98 -16.55 -0.87
N TYR A 246 -9.74 -16.77 0.19
CA TYR A 246 -9.51 -17.84 1.14
C TYR A 246 -10.40 -19.03 0.78
N LYS A 247 -9.84 -20.23 0.82
CA LYS A 247 -10.55 -21.49 0.59
C LYS A 247 -10.15 -22.49 1.66
N GLU A 248 -11.15 -23.17 2.20
CA GLU A 248 -10.98 -24.36 3.02
C GLU A 248 -11.71 -25.51 2.37
N GLY A 249 -10.96 -26.57 2.07
CA GLY A 249 -11.49 -27.85 1.60
C GLY A 249 -11.34 -28.88 2.69
N ASN A 250 -12.41 -29.63 2.95
CA ASN A 250 -12.35 -30.73 3.89
C ASN A 250 -11.79 -31.99 3.20
N LEU A 251 -10.85 -32.68 3.85
CA LEU A 251 -10.31 -33.96 3.38
C LEU A 251 -10.87 -35.18 4.14
N ALA A 252 -11.69 -34.96 5.18
CA ALA A 252 -12.26 -36.02 6.00
C ALA A 252 -13.49 -36.69 5.34
N PRO A 253 -13.48 -38.03 5.17
CA PRO A 253 -14.65 -38.76 4.68
C PRO A 253 -15.73 -38.81 5.76
N GLY A 254 -16.73 -37.93 5.66
CA GLY A 254 -17.87 -37.94 6.59
C GLY A 254 -18.64 -36.63 6.68
N LEU A 255 -18.01 -35.49 6.37
CA LEU A 255 -18.71 -34.20 6.40
C LEU A 255 -19.51 -33.95 5.11
N GLU A 256 -20.67 -33.30 5.26
CA GLU A 256 -21.54 -32.90 4.16
C GLU A 256 -20.97 -31.68 3.41
N LEU A 257 -20.29 -30.78 4.12
CA LEU A 257 -19.52 -29.69 3.53
C LEU A 257 -18.31 -30.25 2.75
N ASP A 258 -18.22 -29.89 1.47
CA ASP A 258 -17.09 -30.21 0.61
C ASP A 258 -15.98 -29.17 0.75
N ASN A 259 -16.32 -27.91 0.50
CA ASN A 259 -15.42 -26.77 0.68
C ASN A 259 -16.19 -25.47 0.83
N TYR A 260 -15.51 -24.41 1.25
CA TYR A 260 -16.04 -23.06 1.16
C TYR A 260 -14.98 -22.07 0.71
N THR A 261 -15.46 -20.92 0.22
CA THR A 261 -14.62 -19.80 -0.18
C THR A 261 -15.06 -18.53 0.52
N PHE A 262 -14.09 -17.72 0.92
CA PHE A 262 -14.28 -16.40 1.49
C PHE A 262 -13.44 -15.41 0.70
N ARG A 263 -14.11 -14.50 0.01
CA ARG A 263 -13.50 -13.48 -0.85
C ARG A 263 -13.54 -12.14 -0.16
N GLU A 264 -12.42 -11.42 -0.21
CA GLU A 264 -12.30 -10.05 0.26
C GLU A 264 -11.78 -9.19 -0.88
N ASN A 265 -12.44 -8.06 -1.13
CA ASN A 265 -11.99 -7.07 -2.10
C ASN A 265 -11.77 -5.75 -1.37
N LEU A 266 -10.67 -5.07 -1.67
CA LEU A 266 -10.33 -3.76 -1.15
C LEU A 266 -9.84 -2.88 -2.29
N VAL A 267 -10.40 -1.68 -2.38
CA VAL A 267 -10.00 -0.65 -3.34
C VAL A 267 -9.69 0.62 -2.57
N THR A 268 -8.42 1.01 -2.56
CA THR A 268 -7.94 2.23 -1.95
C THR A 268 -7.57 3.25 -3.03
N SER A 269 -8.08 4.47 -2.88
CA SER A 269 -7.71 5.61 -3.71
C SER A 269 -7.22 6.76 -2.84
N GLY A 270 -6.20 7.47 -3.32
CA GLY A 270 -5.58 8.53 -2.55
C GLY A 270 -5.08 9.68 -3.41
N SER A 271 -5.12 10.87 -2.85
CA SER A 271 -4.50 12.07 -3.43
C SER A 271 -3.84 12.91 -2.36
N GLY A 272 -2.76 13.59 -2.69
CA GLY A 272 -2.09 14.43 -1.72
C GLY A 272 -1.29 15.57 -2.30
N PHE A 273 -0.51 16.18 -1.41
CA PHE A 273 0.34 17.32 -1.71
C PHE A 273 1.62 17.27 -0.89
N ASN A 274 2.73 17.67 -1.49
CA ASN A 274 4.00 17.92 -0.80
C ASN A 274 4.80 19.04 -1.49
N VAL A 275 5.79 19.56 -0.77
CA VAL A 275 6.74 20.57 -1.26
C VAL A 275 8.15 20.09 -1.02
N LYS A 276 9.03 20.29 -2.00
CA LYS A 276 10.44 19.90 -1.94
C LYS A 276 11.31 21.08 -2.32
N ALA A 277 12.45 21.20 -1.66
CA ALA A 277 13.47 22.17 -2.00
C ALA A 277 14.84 21.48 -2.03
N GLY A 278 15.72 21.97 -2.89
CA GLY A 278 17.04 21.38 -3.06
C GLY A 278 18.11 22.39 -3.44
N VAL A 279 19.35 22.01 -3.16
CA VAL A 279 20.55 22.71 -3.57
C VAL A 279 21.58 21.71 -4.10
N ILE A 280 22.29 22.09 -5.15
CA ILE A 280 23.49 21.39 -5.62
C ILE A 280 24.62 22.42 -5.76
N VAL A 281 25.79 22.10 -5.22
CA VAL A 281 26.98 22.93 -5.30
C VAL A 281 28.06 22.18 -6.06
N ARG A 282 28.60 22.81 -7.10
CA ARG A 282 29.75 22.32 -7.83
C ARG A 282 31.03 22.87 -7.18
N ALA A 283 31.54 22.15 -6.19
CA ALA A 283 32.76 22.53 -5.47
C ALA A 283 34.01 22.52 -6.37
N THR A 284 34.11 21.51 -7.26
CA THR A 284 35.16 21.41 -8.28
C THR A 284 34.56 20.88 -9.60
N ASN A 285 35.39 20.73 -10.64
CA ASN A 285 34.92 20.14 -11.89
C ASN A 285 34.49 18.67 -11.77
N TRP A 286 35.05 17.94 -10.80
CA TRP A 286 34.78 16.53 -10.57
C TRP A 286 33.85 16.28 -9.37
N MET A 287 33.73 17.24 -8.43
CA MET A 287 32.96 17.09 -7.20
C MET A 287 31.71 17.97 -7.21
N ARG A 288 30.57 17.34 -6.91
CA ARG A 288 29.28 17.98 -6.66
C ARG A 288 28.74 17.49 -5.33
N LEU A 289 28.15 18.40 -4.57
CA LEU A 289 27.49 18.11 -3.31
C LEU A 289 26.02 18.52 -3.44
N GLY A 290 25.10 17.66 -3.02
CA GLY A 290 23.67 17.88 -3.14
C GLY A 290 22.96 17.70 -1.81
N ALA A 291 22.06 18.61 -1.47
CA ALA A 291 21.16 18.46 -0.34
C ALA A 291 19.72 18.76 -0.75
N ALA A 292 18.76 18.02 -0.20
CA ALA A 292 17.35 18.22 -0.44
C ALA A 292 16.53 17.98 0.82
N ILE A 293 15.43 18.73 0.94
CA ILE A 293 14.43 18.58 1.99
C ILE A 293 13.06 18.42 1.36
N HIS A 294 12.31 17.43 1.83
CA HIS A 294 10.94 17.17 1.42
C HIS A 294 10.04 17.36 2.63
N SER A 295 8.95 18.10 2.45
CA SER A 295 7.89 18.17 3.46
C SER A 295 7.28 16.79 3.70
N PRO A 296 6.55 16.61 4.81
CA PRO A 296 5.51 15.58 4.90
C PRO A 296 4.62 15.59 3.65
N THR A 297 4.11 14.43 3.26
CA THR A 297 3.04 14.34 2.29
C THR A 297 1.73 14.19 3.04
N TRP A 298 0.79 15.11 2.79
CA TRP A 298 -0.56 15.01 3.32
C TRP A 298 -1.43 14.31 2.29
N LEU A 299 -1.94 13.13 2.64
CA LEU A 299 -2.76 12.27 1.79
C LEU A 299 -4.18 12.22 2.34
N ASN A 300 -5.16 12.39 1.46
CA ASN A 300 -6.55 12.03 1.72
C ASN A 300 -6.83 10.70 1.03
N MET A 301 -7.35 9.74 1.79
CA MET A 301 -7.57 8.36 1.38
C MET A 301 -9.06 8.04 1.44
N SER A 302 -9.51 7.25 0.47
CA SER A 302 -10.85 6.68 0.39
C SER A 302 -10.71 5.20 0.07
N GLU A 303 -11.35 4.39 0.90
CA GLU A 303 -11.36 2.94 0.80
C GLU A 303 -12.77 2.43 0.59
N PHE A 304 -12.90 1.50 -0.34
CA PHE A 304 -14.08 0.70 -0.54
C PHE A 304 -13.70 -0.76 -0.32
N TYR A 305 -14.50 -1.47 0.46
CA TYR A 305 -14.28 -2.89 0.67
C TYR A 305 -15.60 -3.64 0.67
N ASP A 306 -15.54 -4.86 0.18
CA ASP A 306 -16.63 -5.81 0.19
C ASP A 306 -16.07 -7.21 0.41
N ARG A 307 -16.96 -8.08 0.87
CA ARG A 307 -16.65 -9.47 1.17
C ARG A 307 -17.80 -10.35 0.74
N SER A 308 -17.48 -11.55 0.31
CA SER A 308 -18.46 -12.57 0.00
C SER A 308 -18.02 -13.93 0.49
N MET A 309 -18.99 -14.79 0.75
CA MET A 309 -18.75 -16.15 1.18
C MET A 309 -19.63 -17.09 0.36
N THR A 310 -19.07 -18.23 -0.01
CA THR A 310 -19.78 -19.27 -0.73
C THR A 310 -19.43 -20.64 -0.14
N SER A 311 -20.45 -21.42 0.22
CA SER A 311 -20.30 -22.79 0.73
C SER A 311 -20.79 -23.80 -0.30
N TYR A 312 -20.15 -24.98 -0.32
CA TYR A 312 -20.45 -26.07 -1.23
C TYR A 312 -20.73 -27.34 -0.43
N PHE A 313 -21.99 -27.74 -0.34
CA PHE A 313 -22.42 -29.00 0.29
C PHE A 313 -22.66 -30.09 -0.74
N LYS A 314 -22.40 -31.35 -0.37
CA LYS A 314 -22.50 -32.49 -1.30
C LYS A 314 -23.94 -32.76 -1.71
N GLY A 315 -24.21 -32.65 -3.02
CA GLY A 315 -25.53 -32.93 -3.58
C GLY A 315 -26.52 -31.77 -3.47
N GLU A 316 -26.05 -30.59 -3.04
CA GLU A 316 -26.84 -29.36 -2.99
C GLU A 316 -26.29 -28.29 -3.94
N GLU A 317 -27.12 -27.29 -4.23
CA GLU A 317 -26.65 -26.07 -4.90
C GLU A 317 -25.85 -25.20 -3.91
N PRO A 318 -24.85 -24.44 -4.36
CA PRO A 318 -24.03 -23.62 -3.47
C PRO A 318 -24.82 -22.47 -2.83
N TYR A 319 -24.57 -22.22 -1.54
CA TYR A 319 -25.09 -21.05 -0.85
C TYR A 319 -24.07 -19.92 -0.94
N SER A 320 -24.51 -18.74 -1.37
CA SER A 320 -23.65 -17.56 -1.51
C SER A 320 -24.29 -16.35 -0.86
N TRP A 321 -23.48 -15.56 -0.18
CA TRP A 321 -23.92 -14.31 0.42
C TRP A 321 -22.85 -13.22 0.29
N ASP A 322 -23.30 -12.00 0.02
CA ASP A 322 -22.47 -10.82 -0.14
C ASP A 322 -22.71 -9.86 1.04
N SER A 323 -21.63 -9.25 1.52
CA SER A 323 -21.73 -8.16 2.48
C SER A 323 -22.20 -6.86 1.80
N PRO A 324 -22.73 -5.89 2.57
CA PRO A 324 -22.90 -4.52 2.08
C PRO A 324 -21.55 -3.91 1.65
N ALA A 325 -21.57 -2.87 0.81
CA ALA A 325 -20.34 -2.13 0.51
C ALA A 325 -19.91 -1.28 1.72
N GLY A 326 -18.70 -1.51 2.21
CA GLY A 326 -18.05 -0.68 3.23
C GLY A 326 -17.29 0.48 2.59
N GLU A 327 -17.36 1.66 3.19
CA GLU A 327 -16.61 2.84 2.77
C GLU A 327 -15.94 3.49 3.97
N TYR A 328 -14.66 3.85 3.83
CA TYR A 328 -13.90 4.50 4.88
C TYR A 328 -13.02 5.64 4.34
N PHE A 329 -13.04 6.77 5.05
CA PHE A 329 -12.25 7.96 4.69
C PHE A 329 -11.29 8.31 5.82
N TYR A 330 -10.04 8.54 5.47
CA TYR A 330 -9.01 8.89 6.44
C TYR A 330 -7.89 9.72 5.82
N ARG A 331 -7.01 10.24 6.68
CA ARG A 331 -5.86 11.04 6.28
C ARG A 331 -4.58 10.40 6.77
N ILE A 332 -3.60 10.31 5.88
CA ILE A 332 -2.23 9.90 6.21
C ILE A 332 -1.33 11.13 6.10
N THR A 333 -0.42 11.30 7.05
CA THR A 333 0.70 12.24 6.93
C THR A 333 2.00 11.46 6.99
N THR A 334 2.74 11.45 5.88
CA THR A 334 4.04 10.75 5.82
C THR A 334 5.13 11.57 6.54
N PRO A 335 6.20 10.94 7.04
CA PRO A 335 7.32 11.69 7.60
C PRO A 335 7.99 12.61 6.57
N ALA A 336 8.58 13.70 7.04
CA ALA A 336 9.48 14.53 6.24
C ALA A 336 10.76 13.76 5.89
N ARG A 337 11.39 14.09 4.76
CA ARG A 337 12.61 13.41 4.29
C ARG A 337 13.73 14.40 4.02
N TYR A 338 14.94 13.96 4.30
CA TYR A 338 16.16 14.73 4.14
C TYR A 338 17.17 13.90 3.37
N MET A 339 17.86 14.53 2.43
CA MET A 339 18.88 13.89 1.61
C MET A 339 20.14 14.75 1.61
N ALA A 340 21.30 14.10 1.72
CA ALA A 340 22.62 14.71 1.57
C ALA A 340 23.53 13.74 0.82
N ASN A 341 24.20 14.20 -0.24
CA ASN A 341 25.05 13.40 -1.12
C ASN A 341 26.30 14.16 -1.55
#